data_AF-A0A1B7VZL2-F1
#
_entry.id   AF-A0A1B7VZL2-F1
#
_cell.length_a   1.000
_cell.length_b   1.000
_cell.length_c   1.000
_cell.angle_alpha   90.00
_cell.angle_beta   90.00
_cell.angle_gamma   90.00
#
_symmetry.space_group_name_H-M   'P 1'
#
loop_
_entity.id
_entity.type
_entity.pdbx_description
1 polymer ?
#
loop_
_entity_poly.entity_id
_entity_poly.type
_entity_poly.pdbx_seq_one_letter_code
_entity_poly.pdbx_strand_id
1 'polypeptide(L)'
;MYKLHFRQCTSIKRLVNGYLASSLGVSTNNEEVTGIKGRNIPLYQGGYNQKILYISGVAMRISKSQNSPAMKIAEAIAGHLSQNSNSLFNVQVVSPGWIYVELMDSTLADWLHCFTVNRNENWNLEQFPLKEKITCDPHYQLTNSLTIFNIQYAYSRCFSLLRLAHQERLIELDITDVKIFLSAKAIPWLNSDQKLRLNHPDESFLIHQLVKVVDNLVCTDSGSSINWEKAGINLSQAFERFWSSCRIWGEVKIHSPELAQGRLGLLILTQLVLRSVLEDKLGIVAPVEL
;
A
#
# COMPACT_ATOMS: atom_id res chain seq x y z
N MET A 1 -1.18 -15.61 13.13
CA MET A 1 -0.27 -14.60 13.71
C MET A 1 -0.07 -13.39 12.77
N TYR A 2 0.02 -13.53 11.43
CA TYR A 2 0.29 -12.43 10.47
C TYR A 2 -0.86 -11.47 10.14
N LYS A 3 -2.12 -11.83 10.46
CA LYS A 3 -3.19 -10.83 10.58
C LYS A 3 -2.75 -9.65 11.47
N LEU A 4 -1.78 -9.81 12.39
CA LEU A 4 -1.22 -8.71 13.15
C LEU A 4 -0.36 -7.74 12.33
N HIS A 5 0.42 -8.18 11.34
CA HIS A 5 1.37 -7.27 10.67
C HIS A 5 0.65 -6.24 9.79
N PHE A 6 -0.36 -6.67 9.04
CA PHE A 6 -1.30 -5.77 8.35
C PHE A 6 -2.26 -5.02 9.29
N ARG A 7 -2.38 -5.44 10.56
CA ARG A 7 -3.12 -4.68 11.58
C ARG A 7 -2.30 -3.53 12.14
N GLN A 8 -0.98 -3.68 12.22
CA GLN A 8 -0.07 -2.65 12.74
C GLN A 8 0.28 -1.60 11.67
N CYS A 9 0.34 -1.99 10.39
CA CYS A 9 0.56 -1.08 9.28
C CYS A 9 -0.75 -0.70 8.59
N THR A 10 -1.06 0.60 8.54
CA THR A 10 -2.30 1.09 7.96
C THR A 10 -2.28 1.04 6.43
N SER A 11 -3.40 0.64 5.83
CA SER A 11 -3.70 0.91 4.42
C SER A 11 -3.64 2.41 4.14
N ILE A 12 -3.08 2.78 3.00
CA ILE A 12 -2.98 4.19 2.61
C ILE A 12 -4.39 4.73 2.27
N LYS A 13 -5.23 3.93 1.62
CA LYS A 13 -6.66 4.27 1.42
C LYS A 13 -7.37 4.57 2.74
N ARG A 14 -7.11 3.78 3.80
CA ARG A 14 -7.69 4.01 5.13
C ARG A 14 -7.17 5.30 5.76
N LEU A 15 -5.86 5.54 5.66
CA LEU A 15 -5.22 6.75 6.17
C LEU A 15 -5.85 8.00 5.52
N VAL A 16 -5.92 8.04 4.19
CA VAL A 16 -6.54 9.15 3.45
C VAL A 16 -8.03 9.30 3.79
N ASN A 17 -8.76 8.19 3.90
CA ASN A 17 -10.17 8.23 4.33
C ASN A 17 -10.34 8.81 5.74
N GLY A 18 -9.44 8.51 6.69
CA GLY A 18 -9.47 9.07 8.04
C GLY A 18 -9.33 10.59 8.05
N TYR A 19 -8.37 11.12 7.29
CA TYR A 19 -8.17 12.56 7.13
C TYR A 19 -9.32 13.25 6.36
N LEU A 20 -9.88 12.58 5.35
CA LEU A 20 -11.06 13.09 4.66
C LEU A 20 -12.25 13.16 5.61
N ALA A 21 -12.51 12.10 6.38
CA ALA A 21 -13.62 12.05 7.33
C ALA A 21 -13.51 13.12 8.43
N SER A 22 -12.31 13.38 8.95
CA SER A 22 -12.10 14.45 9.95
C SER A 22 -12.38 15.83 9.36
N SER A 23 -11.96 16.08 8.12
CA SER A 23 -12.19 17.35 7.42
C SER A 23 -13.66 17.62 7.11
N LEU A 24 -14.46 16.58 6.89
CA LEU A 24 -15.90 16.68 6.72
C LEU A 24 -16.60 17.17 7.99
N GLY A 25 -16.14 16.76 9.17
CA GLY A 25 -16.71 17.21 10.44
C GLY A 25 -16.57 18.71 10.68
N VAL A 26 -15.54 19.34 10.12
CA VAL A 26 -15.25 20.77 10.28
C VAL A 26 -15.97 21.63 9.23
N SER A 27 -16.19 21.10 8.02
CA SER A 27 -16.84 21.85 6.93
C SER A 27 -18.37 21.89 7.05
N THR A 28 -18.96 21.12 7.97
CA THR A 28 -20.40 21.08 8.21
C THR A 28 -20.73 21.62 9.61
N ASN A 29 -21.06 22.91 9.71
CA ASN A 29 -21.49 23.56 10.96
C ASN A 29 -22.85 23.09 11.53
N ASN A 30 -23.43 21.99 11.04
CA ASN A 30 -24.73 21.49 11.49
C ASN A 30 -24.67 20.00 11.86
N GLU A 31 -25.27 19.70 13.01
CA GLU A 31 -25.54 18.35 13.55
C GLU A 31 -26.44 17.48 12.65
N GLU A 32 -26.91 18.00 11.51
CA GLU A 32 -27.78 17.30 10.55
C GLU A 32 -27.06 16.34 9.57
N VAL A 33 -25.74 16.16 9.69
CA VAL A 33 -25.00 15.21 8.83
C VAL A 33 -24.72 13.89 9.54
N THR A 34 -25.72 13.38 10.27
CA THR A 34 -25.79 11.95 10.62
C THR A 34 -25.91 11.07 9.37
N GLY A 35 -26.26 11.63 8.20
CA GLY A 35 -26.34 10.92 6.91
C GLY A 35 -25.01 10.62 6.19
N ILE A 36 -23.88 11.22 6.59
CA ILE A 36 -22.53 10.90 6.05
C ILE A 36 -21.69 10.08 7.04
N LYS A 37 -22.03 10.11 8.34
CA LYS A 37 -21.57 9.13 9.33
C LYS A 37 -22.10 7.74 8.94
N GLY A 38 -21.40 7.06 8.03
CA GLY A 38 -21.75 5.73 7.53
C GLY A 38 -21.80 5.59 6.01
N ARG A 39 -21.59 6.65 5.22
CA ARG A 39 -21.49 6.53 3.75
C ARG A 39 -20.02 6.53 3.31
N ASN A 40 -19.61 5.45 2.64
CA ASN A 40 -18.27 5.30 2.07
C ASN A 40 -17.87 6.53 1.24
N ILE A 41 -16.82 7.21 1.68
CA ILE A 41 -16.18 8.30 0.94
C ILE A 41 -15.66 7.71 -0.37
N PRO A 42 -16.07 8.24 -1.54
CA PRO A 42 -15.56 7.73 -2.80
C PRO A 42 -14.10 8.09 -2.89
N LEU A 43 -13.24 7.09 -2.75
CA LEU A 43 -11.81 7.24 -2.83
C LEU A 43 -11.27 6.17 -3.78
N TYR A 44 -10.70 6.61 -4.88
CA TYR A 44 -10.05 5.74 -5.84
C TYR A 44 -8.59 6.09 -5.97
N GLN A 45 -7.74 5.08 -6.11
CA GLN A 45 -6.36 5.28 -6.48
C GLN A 45 -6.30 5.76 -7.93
N GLY A 46 -5.54 6.82 -8.19
CA GLY A 46 -5.28 7.35 -9.52
C GLY A 46 -4.52 6.36 -10.40
N GLY A 47 -4.27 6.76 -11.65
CA GLY A 47 -3.45 5.96 -12.57
C GLY A 47 -1.99 5.86 -12.12
N TYR A 48 -1.23 5.00 -12.79
CA TYR A 48 0.21 4.89 -12.59
C TYR A 48 0.94 6.06 -13.26
N ASN A 49 1.45 7.00 -12.46
CA ASN A 49 2.22 8.16 -12.90
C ASN A 49 3.38 8.48 -11.94
N GLN A 50 4.15 7.44 -11.55
CA GLN A 50 5.26 7.45 -10.59
C GLN A 50 4.89 7.77 -9.13
N LYS A 51 3.75 8.42 -8.89
CA LYS A 51 3.31 8.83 -7.55
C LYS A 51 2.08 8.05 -7.11
N ILE A 52 1.90 7.96 -5.79
CA ILE A 52 0.69 7.38 -5.20
C ILE A 52 -0.33 8.49 -5.00
N LEU A 53 -1.32 8.53 -5.89
CA LEU A 53 -2.40 9.51 -5.89
C LEU A 53 -3.72 8.84 -5.51
N TYR A 54 -4.49 9.49 -4.64
CA TYR A 54 -5.89 9.20 -4.41
C TYR A 54 -6.76 10.36 -4.84
N ILE A 55 -7.92 10.05 -5.40
CA ILE A 55 -8.85 11.05 -5.89
C ILE A 55 -10.20 10.84 -5.23
N SER A 56 -10.77 11.92 -4.70
CA SER A 56 -12.08 11.91 -4.06
C SER A 56 -13.05 12.89 -4.71
N GLY A 57 -14.25 12.40 -5.01
CA GLY A 57 -15.39 13.21 -5.49
C GLY A 57 -16.34 13.61 -4.36
N VAL A 58 -15.88 13.60 -3.11
CA VAL A 58 -16.73 13.81 -1.93
C VAL A 58 -17.40 15.19 -1.92
N ALA A 59 -16.68 16.24 -2.35
CA ALA A 59 -17.23 17.60 -2.40
C ALA A 59 -18.42 17.72 -3.35
N MET A 60 -18.39 17.03 -4.50
CA MET A 60 -19.52 17.01 -5.44
C MET A 60 -20.73 16.27 -4.87
N ARG A 61 -20.52 15.21 -4.06
CA ARG A 61 -21.62 14.53 -3.38
C ARG A 61 -22.28 15.46 -2.35
N ILE A 62 -21.48 16.19 -1.57
CA ILE A 62 -21.96 17.12 -0.54
C ILE A 62 -22.66 18.33 -1.16
N SER A 63 -22.12 18.85 -2.26
CA SER A 63 -22.68 19.96 -3.03
C SER A 63 -24.16 19.72 -3.37
N LYS A 64 -24.50 18.49 -3.78
CA LYS A 64 -25.89 18.09 -4.08
C LYS A 64 -26.81 18.15 -2.86
N SER A 65 -26.31 17.81 -1.67
CA SER A 65 -27.11 17.84 -0.44
C SER A 65 -27.22 19.22 0.21
N GLN A 66 -26.22 20.09 0.02
CA GLN A 66 -26.12 21.39 0.70
C GLN A 66 -26.37 22.60 -0.21
N ASN A 67 -26.75 22.36 -1.47
CA ASN A 67 -26.96 23.38 -2.51
C ASN A 67 -25.83 24.43 -2.56
N SER A 68 -24.60 24.00 -2.35
CA SER A 68 -23.40 24.84 -2.25
C SER A 68 -22.43 24.50 -3.37
N PRO A 69 -21.63 25.46 -3.90
CA PRO A 69 -20.71 25.18 -5.00
C PRO A 69 -19.67 24.12 -4.62
N ALA A 70 -19.56 23.05 -5.41
CA ALA A 70 -18.64 21.94 -5.16
C ALA A 70 -17.17 22.38 -5.01
N MET A 71 -16.75 23.39 -5.78
CA MET A 71 -15.42 23.98 -5.67
C MET A 71 -15.15 24.58 -4.29
N LYS A 72 -16.09 25.36 -3.73
CA LYS A 72 -15.94 25.95 -2.39
C LYS A 72 -15.84 24.87 -1.30
N ILE A 73 -16.63 23.80 -1.44
CA ILE A 73 -16.56 22.66 -0.51
C ILE A 73 -15.21 21.95 -0.65
N ALA A 74 -14.74 21.72 -1.88
CA ALA A 74 -13.46 21.06 -2.13
C ALA A 74 -12.28 21.87 -1.59
N GLU A 75 -12.29 23.20 -1.75
CA GLU A 75 -11.28 24.12 -1.21
C GLU A 75 -11.26 24.11 0.31
N ALA A 76 -12.43 24.13 0.97
CA ALA A 76 -12.52 24.05 2.42
C ALA A 76 -11.94 22.72 2.96
N ILE A 77 -12.31 21.59 2.35
CA ILE A 77 -11.77 20.28 2.71
C ILE A 77 -10.26 20.22 2.46
N ALA A 78 -9.79 20.68 1.30
CA ALA A 78 -8.38 20.65 0.95
C ALA A 78 -7.52 21.54 1.86
N GLY A 79 -8.04 22.71 2.24
CA GLY A 79 -7.38 23.59 3.20
C GLY A 79 -7.23 22.93 4.57
N HIS A 80 -8.28 22.30 5.07
CA HIS A 80 -8.24 21.57 6.35
C HIS A 80 -7.29 20.36 6.30
N LEU A 81 -7.30 19.59 5.21
CA LEU A 81 -6.35 18.49 5.01
C LEU A 81 -4.91 19.03 5.03
N SER A 82 -4.60 20.03 4.20
CA SER A 82 -3.25 20.58 4.08
C SER A 82 -2.71 21.09 5.41
N GLN A 83 -3.56 21.69 6.26
CA GLN A 83 -3.17 22.16 7.60
C GLN A 83 -2.85 21.01 8.56
N ASN A 84 -3.63 19.93 8.52
CA ASN A 84 -3.51 18.81 9.48
C ASN A 84 -2.61 17.67 8.98
N SER A 85 -2.26 17.65 7.69
CA SER A 85 -1.48 16.59 7.06
C SER A 85 -0.29 17.13 6.26
N ASN A 86 0.21 18.34 6.58
CA ASN A 86 1.20 19.06 5.76
C ASN A 86 2.50 18.27 5.50
N SER A 87 2.85 17.33 6.38
CA SER A 87 4.01 16.44 6.22
C SER A 87 3.71 15.11 5.54
N LEU A 88 2.43 14.81 5.27
CA LEU A 88 1.99 13.50 4.81
C LEU A 88 1.55 13.50 3.34
N PHE A 89 0.82 14.53 2.93
CA PHE A 89 0.17 14.59 1.61
C PHE A 89 0.34 15.96 0.95
N ASN A 90 0.45 15.94 -0.37
CA ASN A 90 0.16 17.08 -1.23
C ASN A 90 -1.31 17.03 -1.64
N VAL A 91 -2.06 18.09 -1.35
CA VAL A 91 -3.50 18.15 -1.63
C VAL A 91 -3.77 19.20 -2.70
N GLN A 92 -4.52 18.83 -3.74
CA GLN A 92 -4.90 19.72 -4.82
C GLN A 92 -6.40 19.60 -5.12
N VAL A 93 -7.04 20.73 -5.41
CA VAL A 93 -8.42 20.77 -5.90
C VAL A 93 -8.43 20.91 -7.41
N VAL A 94 -9.22 20.07 -8.09
CA VAL A 94 -9.36 20.06 -9.55
C VAL A 94 -10.84 20.23 -9.91
N SER A 95 -11.13 21.07 -10.90
CA SER A 95 -12.49 21.30 -11.39
C SER A 95 -13.18 19.98 -11.82
N PRO A 96 -14.47 19.76 -11.53
CA PRO A 96 -15.43 20.69 -10.90
C PRO A 96 -15.54 20.56 -9.36
N GLY A 97 -14.55 19.97 -8.69
CA GLY A 97 -14.57 19.72 -7.23
C GLY A 97 -13.99 18.37 -6.82
N TRP A 98 -13.03 17.85 -7.59
CA TRP A 98 -12.23 16.70 -7.23
C TRP A 98 -11.13 17.10 -6.25
N ILE A 99 -10.88 16.25 -5.27
CA ILE A 99 -9.79 16.41 -4.31
C ILE A 99 -8.74 15.34 -4.60
N TYR A 100 -7.57 15.79 -5.00
CA TYR A 100 -6.41 14.97 -5.32
C TYR A 100 -5.51 14.96 -4.08
N VAL A 101 -5.19 13.78 -3.57
CA VAL A 101 -4.37 13.54 -2.39
C VAL A 101 -3.19 12.69 -2.82
N GLU A 102 -2.05 13.32 -3.02
CA GLU A 102 -0.80 12.66 -3.41
C GLU A 102 0.06 12.42 -2.17
N LEU A 103 0.61 11.21 -2.02
CA LEU A 103 1.53 10.90 -0.93
C LEU A 103 2.89 11.53 -1.17
N MET A 104 3.47 12.08 -0.11
CA MET A 104 4.88 12.48 -0.09
C MET A 104 5.81 11.25 -0.05
N ASP A 105 7.03 11.42 -0.55
CA ASP A 105 8.07 10.37 -0.55
C ASP A 105 8.39 9.88 0.86
N SER A 106 8.40 10.78 1.85
CA SER A 106 8.57 10.47 3.27
C SER A 106 7.48 9.52 3.79
N THR A 107 6.22 9.86 3.53
CA THR A 107 5.06 9.03 3.91
C THR A 107 5.11 7.66 3.27
N LEU A 108 5.50 7.60 1.99
CA LEU A 108 5.64 6.35 1.27
C LEU A 108 6.80 5.52 1.83
N ALA A 109 7.93 6.14 2.17
CA ALA A 109 9.07 5.49 2.81
C ALA A 109 8.69 4.92 4.19
N ASP A 110 7.97 5.68 5.02
CA ASP A 110 7.48 5.22 6.32
C ASP A 110 6.52 4.03 6.17
N TRP A 111 5.64 4.10 5.18
CA TRP A 111 4.73 3.00 4.84
C TRP A 111 5.51 1.75 4.42
N LEU A 112 6.47 1.86 3.50
CA LEU A 112 7.34 0.75 3.08
C LEU A 112 8.12 0.16 4.26
N HIS A 113 8.66 1.04 5.11
CA HIS A 113 9.41 0.65 6.30
C HIS A 113 8.55 -0.15 7.29
N CYS A 114 7.28 0.24 7.47
CA CYS A 114 6.34 -0.44 8.35
C CYS A 114 6.21 -1.94 8.06
N PHE A 115 6.18 -2.31 6.77
CA PHE A 115 6.01 -3.70 6.37
C PHE A 115 7.30 -4.51 6.30
N THR A 116 8.45 -3.85 6.21
CA THR A 116 9.70 -4.50 5.81
C THR A 116 10.67 -4.71 6.97
N VAL A 117 10.49 -4.02 8.09
CA VAL A 117 11.39 -4.11 9.25
C VAL A 117 10.65 -4.71 10.44
N ASN A 118 11.25 -5.70 11.10
CA ASN A 118 10.66 -6.27 12.32
C ASN A 118 10.68 -5.22 13.45
N ARG A 119 9.51 -4.85 13.97
CA ARG A 119 9.35 -3.81 14.98
C ARG A 119 9.45 -4.41 16.39
N ASN A 120 10.59 -4.25 17.04
CA ASN A 120 10.67 -4.45 18.49
C ASN A 120 10.32 -3.19 19.31
N GLU A 121 10.29 -1.96 18.74
CA GLU A 121 10.04 -0.75 19.53
C GLU A 121 9.23 0.34 18.80
N ASN A 122 8.13 0.75 19.46
CA ASN A 122 7.47 2.06 19.47
C ASN A 122 7.41 2.90 18.17
N TRP A 123 6.51 2.54 17.26
CA TRP A 123 6.00 3.49 16.26
C TRP A 123 4.57 3.92 16.59
N ASN A 124 4.41 5.18 16.99
CA ASN A 124 3.13 5.82 17.30
C ASN A 124 2.54 6.49 16.05
N LEU A 125 1.98 5.71 15.13
CA LEU A 125 0.86 6.22 14.32
C LEU A 125 -0.39 5.76 15.06
N GLU A 126 -1.21 6.71 15.51
CA GLU A 126 -2.36 6.50 16.37
C GLU A 126 -3.17 5.26 15.96
N GLN A 127 -3.25 4.30 16.88
CA GLN A 127 -3.99 3.06 16.69
C GLN A 127 -5.48 3.37 16.63
N PHE A 128 -6.03 3.52 15.42
CA PHE A 128 -7.47 3.56 15.24
C PHE A 128 -8.09 2.20 15.63
N PRO A 129 -9.17 2.18 16.42
CA PRO A 129 -9.73 0.93 16.96
C PRO A 129 -10.36 0.09 15.85
N LEU A 130 -9.76 -1.07 15.58
CA LEU A 130 -10.19 -1.98 14.52
C LEU A 130 -11.04 -3.12 15.11
N LYS A 131 -12.37 -3.06 14.94
CA LYS A 131 -13.27 -4.20 15.13
C LYS A 131 -13.80 -4.60 13.77
N GLU A 132 -13.31 -5.70 13.20
CA GLU A 132 -14.06 -6.45 12.20
C GLU A 132 -13.54 -7.89 12.06
N LYS A 133 -14.49 -8.83 12.18
CA LYS A 133 -14.30 -10.26 11.90
C LYS A 133 -14.45 -10.44 10.38
N ILE A 134 -13.35 -10.71 9.70
CA ILE A 134 -13.40 -11.20 8.32
C ILE A 134 -13.77 -12.69 8.39
N THR A 135 -15.01 -13.01 8.02
CA THR A 135 -15.45 -14.36 7.67
C THR A 135 -15.01 -14.65 6.24
N CYS A 136 -14.26 -15.74 6.04
CA CYS A 136 -13.94 -16.26 4.72
C CYS A 136 -15.10 -17.14 4.25
N ASP A 137 -15.60 -16.89 3.04
CA ASP A 137 -16.63 -17.70 2.38
C ASP A 137 -15.94 -18.77 1.50
N PRO A 138 -16.16 -20.09 1.72
CA PRO A 138 -15.49 -21.15 0.99
C PRO A 138 -16.25 -21.51 -0.28
N HIS A 139 -16.24 -20.66 -1.29
CA HIS A 139 -16.66 -21.03 -2.64
C HIS A 139 -15.46 -20.99 -3.59
N TYR A 140 -14.64 -22.04 -3.52
CA TYR A 140 -13.49 -22.23 -4.40
C TYR A 140 -13.92 -22.92 -5.70
N GLN A 141 -13.99 -22.14 -6.78
CA GLN A 141 -13.90 -22.70 -8.13
C GLN A 141 -12.43 -22.96 -8.41
N LEU A 142 -12.12 -24.17 -8.88
CA LEU A 142 -10.78 -24.60 -9.25
C LEU A 142 -10.28 -23.72 -10.41
N THR A 143 -9.45 -22.74 -10.09
CA THR A 143 -8.99 -21.71 -11.01
C THR A 143 -7.79 -22.14 -11.83
N ASN A 144 -7.54 -21.42 -12.93
CA ASN A 144 -6.52 -21.74 -13.94
C ASN A 144 -5.16 -22.01 -13.27
N SER A 145 -4.67 -23.25 -13.39
CA SER A 145 -3.42 -23.72 -12.79
C SER A 145 -2.22 -22.83 -13.12
N LEU A 146 -2.17 -22.26 -14.33
CA LEU A 146 -1.10 -21.36 -14.77
C LEU A 146 -1.09 -20.03 -14.01
N THR A 147 -2.26 -19.45 -13.71
CA THR A 147 -2.35 -18.19 -12.98
C THR A 147 -1.84 -18.37 -11.55
N ILE A 148 -2.29 -19.44 -10.88
CA ILE A 148 -1.82 -19.79 -9.54
C ILE A 148 -0.31 -20.03 -9.55
N PHE A 149 0.18 -20.81 -10.52
CA PHE A 149 1.59 -21.12 -10.66
C PHE A 149 2.44 -19.85 -10.78
N ASN A 150 2.04 -18.87 -11.59
CA ASN A 150 2.77 -17.62 -11.75
C ASN A 150 2.84 -16.82 -10.42
N ILE A 151 1.75 -16.82 -9.64
CA ILE A 151 1.71 -16.16 -8.34
C ILE A 151 2.66 -16.85 -7.35
N GLN A 152 2.63 -18.19 -7.31
CA GLN A 152 3.53 -18.98 -6.46
C GLN A 152 4.99 -18.82 -6.90
N TYR A 153 5.27 -18.78 -8.21
CA TYR A 153 6.61 -18.57 -8.76
C TYR A 153 7.17 -17.22 -8.34
N ALA A 154 6.39 -16.14 -8.49
CA ALA A 154 6.81 -14.80 -8.07
C ALA A 154 7.14 -14.75 -6.57
N TYR A 155 6.33 -15.38 -5.73
CA TYR A 155 6.58 -15.52 -4.30
C TYR A 155 7.88 -16.29 -4.00
N SER A 156 8.04 -17.48 -4.58
CA SER A 156 9.21 -18.34 -4.39
C SER A 156 10.49 -17.65 -4.87
N ARG A 157 10.39 -16.90 -5.97
CA ARG A 157 11.51 -16.15 -6.52
C ARG A 157 11.94 -15.02 -5.59
N CYS A 158 11.00 -14.26 -5.02
CA CYS A 158 11.32 -13.26 -4.00
C CYS A 158 12.04 -13.91 -2.81
N PHE A 159 11.55 -15.06 -2.34
CA PHE A 159 12.13 -15.82 -1.23
C PHE A 159 13.59 -16.20 -1.51
N SER A 160 13.86 -16.80 -2.67
CA SER A 160 15.20 -17.23 -3.08
C SER A 160 16.17 -16.06 -3.25
N LEU A 161 15.70 -14.94 -3.81
CA LEU A 161 16.52 -13.73 -3.98
C LEU A 161 16.88 -13.10 -2.63
N LEU A 162 15.95 -13.08 -1.68
CA LEU A 162 16.20 -12.57 -0.34
C LEU A 162 17.19 -13.44 0.42
N ARG A 163 17.07 -14.78 0.32
CA ARG A 163 18.06 -15.71 0.88
C ARG A 163 19.46 -15.45 0.33
N LEU A 164 19.58 -15.27 -0.99
CA LEU A 164 20.86 -14.96 -1.63
C LEU A 164 21.41 -13.63 -1.11
N ALA A 165 20.58 -12.58 -1.01
CA ALA A 165 21.00 -11.28 -0.52
C ALA A 165 21.48 -11.33 0.94
N HIS A 166 20.85 -12.15 1.77
CA HIS A 166 21.26 -12.39 3.14
C HIS A 166 22.61 -13.12 3.22
N GLN A 167 22.79 -14.19 2.44
CA GLN A 167 24.05 -14.93 2.35
C GLN A 167 25.21 -14.03 1.90
N GLU A 168 24.94 -13.12 0.96
CA GLU A 168 25.92 -12.14 0.48
C GLU A 168 26.05 -10.90 1.38
N ARG A 169 25.38 -10.86 2.53
CA ARG A 169 25.39 -9.76 3.51
C ARG A 169 24.96 -8.41 2.95
N LEU A 170 24.13 -8.40 1.89
CA LEU A 170 23.58 -7.19 1.31
C LEU A 170 22.42 -6.63 2.16
N ILE A 171 21.69 -7.53 2.82
CA ILE A 171 20.65 -7.22 3.79
C ILE A 171 20.71 -8.23 4.95
N GLU A 172 20.39 -7.77 6.15
CA GLU A 172 20.27 -8.63 7.32
C GLU A 172 18.79 -8.97 7.51
N LEU A 173 18.45 -10.26 7.43
CA LEU A 173 17.07 -10.72 7.53
C LEU A 173 16.83 -11.34 8.91
N ASP A 174 15.65 -11.08 9.45
CA ASP A 174 15.09 -11.86 10.53
C ASP A 174 14.61 -13.21 9.99
N ILE A 175 15.28 -14.27 10.44
CA ILE A 175 15.06 -15.66 10.02
C ILE A 175 14.23 -16.46 11.02
N THR A 176 13.59 -15.79 11.99
CA THR A 176 12.71 -16.45 12.97
C THR A 176 11.51 -17.14 12.33
N ASP A 177 11.05 -16.65 11.17
CA ASP A 177 10.01 -17.28 10.36
C ASP A 177 10.60 -17.91 9.09
N VAL A 178 10.32 -19.20 8.90
CA VAL A 178 10.78 -19.96 7.73
C VAL A 178 10.02 -19.66 6.44
N LYS A 179 8.94 -18.87 6.50
CA LYS A 179 8.09 -18.53 5.34
C LYS A 179 8.04 -17.03 5.00
N ILE A 180 8.44 -16.14 5.91
CA ILE A 180 8.57 -14.69 5.63
C ILE A 180 9.92 -14.22 6.08
N PHE A 181 10.57 -13.40 5.26
CA PHE A 181 11.71 -12.61 5.70
C PHE A 181 11.28 -11.18 5.98
N LEU A 182 11.76 -10.63 7.08
CA LEU A 182 11.77 -9.20 7.35
C LEU A 182 13.22 -8.74 7.46
N SER A 183 13.46 -7.46 7.26
CA SER A 183 14.77 -6.86 7.51
C SER A 183 14.97 -6.67 9.02
N ALA A 184 16.13 -7.08 9.53
CA ALA A 184 16.54 -6.83 10.90
C ALA A 184 17.01 -5.37 11.11
N LYS A 185 17.41 -4.70 10.02
CA LYS A 185 17.91 -3.33 10.00
C LYS A 185 17.00 -2.41 9.19
N ALA A 186 17.04 -1.12 9.52
CA ALA A 186 16.34 -0.10 8.76
C ALA A 186 16.79 -0.08 7.29
N ILE A 187 15.83 -0.07 6.37
CA ILE A 187 16.09 0.04 4.93
C ILE A 187 16.19 1.54 4.56
N PRO A 188 17.25 1.97 3.85
CA PRO A 188 17.47 3.37 3.52
C PRO A 188 16.60 3.81 2.32
N TRP A 189 15.29 3.96 2.54
CA TRP A 189 14.33 4.31 1.47
C TRP A 189 14.57 5.68 0.84
N LEU A 190 15.03 6.66 1.62
CA LEU A 190 15.20 8.06 1.21
C LEU A 190 16.67 8.41 0.93
N ASN A 191 16.88 9.32 -0.01
CA ASN A 191 18.18 9.94 -0.27
C ASN A 191 18.42 11.15 0.67
N SER A 192 19.55 11.85 0.48
CA SER A 192 19.90 13.06 1.25
C SER A 192 18.85 14.18 1.11
N ASP A 193 18.12 14.21 0.00
CA ASP A 193 17.15 15.25 -0.34
C ASP A 193 15.72 14.89 0.12
N GLN A 194 15.57 13.87 0.98
CA GLN A 194 14.28 13.32 1.42
C GLN A 194 13.38 12.81 0.28
N LYS A 195 14.00 12.43 -0.85
CA LYS A 195 13.30 11.80 -1.98
C LYS A 195 13.48 10.30 -1.97
N LEU A 196 12.50 9.58 -2.49
CA LEU A 196 12.58 8.13 -2.60
C LEU A 196 13.75 7.74 -3.52
N ARG A 197 14.58 6.78 -3.09
CA ARG A 197 15.70 6.27 -3.92
C ARG A 197 15.23 5.48 -5.14
N LEU A 198 14.01 4.95 -5.08
CA LEU A 198 13.39 4.09 -6.08
C LEU A 198 12.74 4.94 -7.17
N ASN A 199 13.52 5.29 -8.19
CA ASN A 199 13.14 6.22 -9.25
C ASN A 199 12.85 5.54 -10.60
N HIS A 200 13.08 4.23 -10.72
CA HIS A 200 12.82 3.52 -11.97
C HIS A 200 11.30 3.34 -12.18
N PRO A 201 10.79 3.47 -13.42
CA PRO A 201 9.36 3.24 -13.68
C PRO A 201 8.86 1.88 -13.19
N ASP A 202 9.60 0.80 -13.42
CA ASP A 202 9.16 -0.52 -12.96
C ASP A 202 9.17 -0.68 -11.42
N GLU A 203 10.01 0.08 -10.69
CA GLU A 203 9.93 0.15 -9.22
C GLU A 203 8.65 0.85 -8.78
N SER A 204 8.37 2.01 -9.36
CA SER A 204 7.17 2.78 -9.07
C SER A 204 5.90 1.99 -9.41
N PHE A 205 5.92 1.22 -10.51
CA PHE A 205 4.81 0.38 -10.91
C PHE A 205 4.57 -0.77 -9.91
N LEU A 206 5.64 -1.41 -9.43
CA LEU A 206 5.55 -2.42 -8.38
C LEU A 206 5.00 -1.82 -7.09
N ILE A 207 5.50 -0.67 -6.64
CA ILE A 207 4.98 0.04 -5.45
C ILE A 207 3.49 0.33 -5.62
N HIS A 208 3.07 0.82 -6.78
CA HIS A 208 1.66 1.11 -7.06
C HIS A 208 0.78 -0.14 -6.93
N GLN A 209 1.20 -1.30 -7.48
CA GLN A 209 0.47 -2.55 -7.30
C GLN A 209 0.47 -3.02 -5.84
N LEU A 210 1.58 -2.90 -5.13
CA LEU A 210 1.67 -3.28 -3.70
C LEU A 210 0.68 -2.47 -2.87
N VAL A 211 0.68 -1.14 -3.00
CA VAL A 211 -0.27 -0.26 -2.32
C VAL A 211 -1.71 -0.68 -2.62
N LYS A 212 -2.03 -0.93 -3.89
CA LYS A 212 -3.36 -1.34 -4.32
C LYS A 212 -3.82 -2.65 -3.69
N VAL A 213 -2.95 -3.66 -3.68
CA VAL A 213 -3.28 -4.98 -3.10
C VAL A 213 -3.39 -4.88 -1.58
N VAL A 214 -2.51 -4.14 -0.91
CA VAL A 214 -2.58 -3.88 0.54
C VAL A 214 -3.88 -3.16 0.90
N ASP A 215 -4.25 -2.11 0.16
CA ASP A 215 -5.52 -1.41 0.36
C ASP A 215 -6.72 -2.35 0.19
N ASN A 216 -6.70 -3.24 -0.80
CA ASN A 216 -7.74 -4.24 -0.99
C ASN A 216 -7.78 -5.27 0.15
N LEU A 217 -6.62 -5.70 0.67
CA LEU A 217 -6.53 -6.66 1.78
C LEU A 217 -7.13 -6.09 3.08
N VAL A 218 -6.99 -4.78 3.25
CA VAL A 218 -7.19 -4.07 4.51
C VAL A 218 -8.52 -3.28 4.54
N CYS A 219 -8.99 -2.78 3.39
CA CYS A 219 -10.23 -2.00 3.24
C CYS A 219 -11.29 -2.76 2.43
N THR A 220 -11.51 -4.06 2.71
CA THR A 220 -12.58 -4.82 2.06
C THR A 220 -13.93 -4.21 2.41
N ASP A 221 -14.45 -3.36 1.50
CA ASP A 221 -15.80 -2.82 1.61
C ASP A 221 -16.78 -4.01 1.54
N SER A 222 -17.80 -4.02 2.40
CA SER A 222 -18.73 -5.15 2.62
C SER A 222 -19.58 -5.59 1.42
N GLY A 223 -19.31 -5.04 0.22
CA GLY A 223 -19.96 -5.39 -1.03
C GLY A 223 -19.05 -5.48 -2.27
N SER A 224 -17.73 -5.28 -2.16
CA SER A 224 -16.83 -5.41 -3.32
C SER A 224 -16.24 -6.82 -3.41
N SER A 225 -16.66 -7.61 -4.39
CA SER A 225 -16.00 -8.89 -4.72
C SER A 225 -14.67 -8.60 -5.41
N ILE A 226 -13.59 -8.50 -4.64
CA ILE A 226 -12.24 -8.36 -5.19
C ILE A 226 -11.85 -9.67 -5.88
N ASN A 227 -11.48 -9.60 -7.16
CA ASN A 227 -10.87 -10.72 -7.86
C ASN A 227 -9.41 -10.87 -7.43
N TRP A 228 -9.18 -11.74 -6.43
CA TRP A 228 -7.87 -11.97 -5.83
C TRP A 228 -6.86 -12.60 -6.79
N GLU A 229 -7.32 -13.37 -7.78
CA GLU A 229 -6.44 -13.94 -8.80
C GLU A 229 -5.89 -12.84 -9.69
N LYS A 230 -6.76 -11.93 -10.14
CA LYS A 230 -6.37 -10.77 -10.93
C LYS A 230 -5.45 -9.86 -10.14
N ALA A 231 -5.70 -9.69 -8.84
CA ALA A 231 -4.81 -8.93 -7.97
C ALA A 231 -3.42 -9.58 -7.85
N GLY A 232 -3.37 -10.90 -7.61
CA GLY A 232 -2.13 -11.66 -7.51
C GLY A 232 -1.32 -11.69 -8.81
N ILE A 233 -1.98 -11.93 -9.96
CA ILE A 233 -1.28 -11.96 -11.26
C ILE A 233 -0.74 -10.59 -11.65
N ASN A 234 -1.50 -9.50 -11.42
CA ASN A 234 -1.02 -8.14 -11.70
C ASN A 234 0.20 -7.79 -10.85
N LEU A 235 0.20 -8.19 -9.57
CA LEU A 235 1.35 -7.99 -8.69
C LEU A 235 2.55 -8.83 -9.14
N SER A 236 2.32 -10.07 -9.55
CA SER A 236 3.37 -10.98 -10.06
C SER A 236 4.01 -10.43 -11.34
N GLN A 237 3.20 -9.92 -12.27
CA GLN A 237 3.69 -9.27 -13.49
C GLN A 237 4.45 -7.97 -13.21
N ALA A 238 4.01 -7.17 -12.23
CA ALA A 238 4.74 -5.98 -11.80
C ALA A 238 6.10 -6.35 -11.19
N PHE A 239 6.15 -7.43 -10.40
CA PHE A 239 7.39 -7.99 -9.88
C PHE A 239 8.32 -8.47 -11.01
N GLU A 240 7.81 -9.19 -12.01
CA GLU A 240 8.63 -9.68 -13.13
C GLU A 240 9.26 -8.53 -13.92
N ARG A 241 8.50 -7.46 -14.20
CA ARG A 241 9.02 -6.25 -14.87
C ARG A 241 10.09 -5.56 -14.02
N PHE A 242 9.82 -5.41 -12.73
CA PHE A 242 10.79 -4.88 -11.79
C PHE A 242 12.07 -5.72 -11.80
N TRP A 243 11.94 -7.05 -11.68
CA TRP A 243 13.07 -7.98 -11.64
C TRP A 243 13.88 -7.96 -12.94
N SER A 244 13.23 -7.87 -14.10
CA SER A 244 13.92 -7.83 -15.40
C SER A 244 14.67 -6.52 -15.63
N SER A 245 14.11 -5.40 -15.17
CA SER A 245 14.62 -4.06 -15.50
C SER A 245 15.49 -3.45 -14.40
N CYS A 246 15.31 -3.84 -13.13
CA CYS A 246 15.93 -3.20 -11.96
C CYS A 246 16.98 -4.11 -11.34
N ARG A 247 18.25 -3.92 -11.71
CA ARG A 247 19.38 -4.73 -11.20
C ARG A 247 19.58 -4.52 -9.69
N ILE A 248 19.58 -5.60 -8.92
CA ILE A 248 19.92 -5.54 -7.48
C ILE A 248 21.41 -5.84 -7.26
N TRP A 249 21.92 -6.84 -8.00
CA TRP A 249 23.31 -7.27 -7.97
C TRP A 249 24.17 -6.58 -9.05
N GLY A 250 25.47 -6.90 -9.04
CA GLY A 250 26.46 -6.34 -9.96
C GLY A 250 26.83 -4.91 -9.56
N GLU A 251 26.92 -4.01 -10.55
CA GLU A 251 27.29 -2.60 -10.38
C GLU A 251 26.50 -1.90 -9.28
N VAL A 252 25.20 -2.17 -9.16
CA VAL A 252 24.34 -1.50 -8.17
C VAL A 252 24.74 -1.88 -6.75
N LYS A 253 25.07 -3.15 -6.51
CA LYS A 253 25.55 -3.62 -5.21
C LYS A 253 26.88 -2.95 -4.81
N ILE A 254 27.74 -2.66 -5.78
CA ILE A 254 29.09 -2.11 -5.56
C ILE A 254 29.03 -0.60 -5.37
N HIS A 255 28.31 0.11 -6.26
CA HIS A 255 28.32 1.57 -6.33
C HIS A 255 27.16 2.25 -5.62
N SER A 256 26.04 1.54 -5.43
CA SER A 256 24.80 2.08 -4.85
C SER A 256 24.14 1.08 -3.89
N PRO A 257 24.83 0.64 -2.82
CA PRO A 257 24.34 -0.41 -1.92
C PRO A 257 22.99 -0.05 -1.27
N GLU A 258 22.73 1.23 -0.98
CA GLU A 258 21.45 1.68 -0.40
C GLU A 258 20.29 1.51 -1.39
N LEU A 259 20.53 1.72 -2.69
CA LEU A 259 19.53 1.45 -3.72
C LEU A 259 19.27 -0.06 -3.83
N ALA A 260 20.32 -0.88 -3.79
CA ALA A 260 20.17 -2.33 -3.77
C ALA A 260 19.34 -2.78 -2.55
N GLN A 261 19.57 -2.21 -1.37
CA GLN A 261 18.79 -2.46 -0.17
C GLN A 261 17.33 -2.01 -0.30
N GLY A 262 17.06 -0.83 -0.87
CA GLY A 262 15.70 -0.39 -1.16
C GLY A 262 14.95 -1.36 -2.09
N ARG A 263 15.63 -1.86 -3.12
CA ARG A 263 15.08 -2.87 -4.04
C ARG A 263 14.80 -4.21 -3.34
N LEU A 264 15.69 -4.63 -2.43
CA LEU A 264 15.45 -5.82 -1.58
C LEU A 264 14.25 -5.61 -0.64
N GLY A 265 14.04 -4.40 -0.13
CA GLY A 265 12.85 -4.05 0.62
C GLY A 265 11.55 -4.23 -0.19
N LEU A 266 11.56 -3.91 -1.49
CA LEU A 266 10.43 -4.21 -2.37
C LEU A 266 10.19 -5.71 -2.50
N LEU A 267 11.23 -6.54 -2.53
CA LEU A 267 11.09 -8.00 -2.52
C LEU A 267 10.45 -8.51 -1.23
N ILE A 268 10.86 -7.97 -0.07
CA ILE A 268 10.28 -8.32 1.23
C ILE A 268 8.76 -8.06 1.22
N LEU A 269 8.37 -6.85 0.84
CA LEU A 269 6.97 -6.48 0.80
C LEU A 269 6.19 -7.29 -0.24
N THR A 270 6.78 -7.56 -1.41
CA THR A 270 6.16 -8.38 -2.46
C THR A 270 5.90 -9.81 -1.98
N GLN A 271 6.88 -10.45 -1.35
CA GLN A 271 6.73 -11.78 -0.76
C GLN A 271 5.60 -11.80 0.27
N LEU A 272 5.56 -10.81 1.17
CA LEU A 272 4.56 -10.71 2.23
C LEU A 272 3.14 -10.53 1.66
N VAL A 273 2.97 -9.69 0.65
CA VAL A 273 1.67 -9.44 0.02
C VAL A 273 1.22 -10.64 -0.82
N LEU A 274 2.09 -11.23 -1.64
CA LEU A 274 1.75 -12.42 -2.43
C LEU A 274 1.36 -13.62 -1.55
N ARG A 275 2.07 -13.82 -0.42
CA ARG A 275 1.69 -14.85 0.55
C ARG A 275 0.28 -14.63 1.09
N SER A 276 -0.06 -13.39 1.43
CA SER A 276 -1.39 -13.05 1.93
C SER A 276 -2.47 -13.27 0.88
N VAL A 277 -2.18 -12.99 -0.39
CA VAL A 277 -3.11 -13.31 -1.49
C VAL A 277 -3.27 -14.82 -1.63
N LEU A 278 -2.18 -15.59 -1.66
CA LEU A 278 -2.20 -17.05 -1.80
C LEU A 278 -2.91 -17.72 -0.61
N GLU A 279 -2.40 -17.53 0.60
CA GLU A 279 -2.83 -18.29 1.78
C GLU A 279 -4.15 -17.74 2.37
N ASP A 280 -4.30 -16.42 2.52
CA ASP A 280 -5.47 -15.86 3.22
C ASP A 280 -6.68 -15.65 2.30
N LYS A 281 -6.46 -15.41 1.00
CA LYS A 281 -7.53 -15.07 0.05
C LYS A 281 -7.86 -16.20 -0.92
N LEU A 282 -6.83 -16.85 -1.48
CA LEU A 282 -7.03 -17.96 -2.42
C LEU A 282 -7.02 -19.33 -1.73
N GLY A 283 -6.64 -19.43 -0.45
CA GLY A 283 -6.57 -20.71 0.27
C GLY A 283 -5.52 -21.67 -0.29
N ILE A 284 -4.52 -21.16 -1.00
CA ILE A 284 -3.46 -21.92 -1.67
C ILE A 284 -2.14 -21.72 -0.91
N VAL A 285 -1.33 -22.77 -0.84
CA VAL A 285 -0.02 -22.71 -0.20
C VAL A 285 0.93 -21.78 -0.97
N ALA A 286 1.68 -20.96 -0.25
CA ALA A 286 2.81 -20.20 -0.78
C ALA A 286 4.11 -21.01 -0.62
N PRO A 287 4.59 -21.69 -1.67
CA PRO A 287 5.78 -22.55 -1.58
C PRO A 287 7.05 -21.69 -1.47
N VAL A 288 7.95 -22.04 -0.56
CA VAL A 288 9.23 -21.30 -0.42
C VAL A 288 10.19 -21.55 -1.59
N GLU A 289 9.95 -22.61 -2.36
CA GLU A 289 10.74 -23.05 -3.49
C GLU A 289 9.81 -23.75 -4.52
N LEU A 290 10.04 -23.49 -5.80
CA LEU A 290 9.34 -24.05 -6.94
C LEU A 290 10.31 -24.42 -8.06
#